data_AF-A0A510DUE8-F1
#
_entry.id   AF-A0A510DUE8-F1
#
_cell.length_a   1.000
_cell.length_b   1.000
_cell.length_c   1.000
_cell.angle_alpha   90.00
_cell.angle_beta   90.00
_cell.angle_gamma   90.00
#
_symmetry.space_group_name_H-M   'P 1'
#
loop_
_entity.id
_entity.type
_entity.pdbx_description
1 polymer ?
#
loop_
_entity_poly.entity_id
_entity_poly.type
_entity_poly.pdbx_seq_one_letter_code
_entity_poly.pdbx_strand_id
1 'polypeptide(L)'
;MSLSALHNVTSQFQHLLQNVNSEPISYVLISIGIALIIALIAGMSIYGMFKLIRAVPQMTTKQFLVFLIGVAVFILALGVFLP
;
A
#
# COMPACT_ATOMS: atom_id res chain seq x y z
N MET A 1 27.05 -1.87 -49.15
CA MET A 1 27.53 -0.91 -48.14
C MET A 1 26.40 -0.22 -47.35
N SER A 2 25.22 0.01 -47.92
CA SER A 2 24.09 0.67 -47.22
C SER A 2 23.40 -0.18 -46.14
N LEU A 3 23.24 -1.49 -46.35
CA LEU A 3 22.59 -2.39 -45.38
C LEU A 3 23.38 -2.57 -44.09
N SER A 4 24.71 -2.64 -44.17
CA SER A 4 25.58 -2.72 -42.99
C SER A 4 25.56 -1.44 -42.16
N ALA A 5 25.43 -0.27 -42.80
CA ALA A 5 25.28 1.00 -42.11
C ALA A 5 23.93 1.10 -41.39
N LEU A 6 22.85 0.63 -42.02
CA LEU A 6 21.52 0.60 -41.40
C LEU A 6 21.50 -0.36 -40.19
N HIS A 7 22.09 -1.54 -40.32
CA HIS A 7 22.20 -2.50 -39.22
C HIS A 7 23.00 -1.95 -38.03
N ASN A 8 24.08 -1.20 -38.28
CA ASN A 8 24.88 -0.55 -37.23
C ASN A 8 24.14 0.58 -36.51
N VAL A 9 23.33 1.35 -37.23
CA VAL A 9 22.52 2.42 -36.60
C VAL A 9 21.39 1.80 -35.77
N THR A 10 20.74 0.76 -36.29
CA THR A 10 19.68 0.04 -35.56
C THR A 10 20.22 -0.65 -34.31
N SER A 11 21.40 -1.28 -34.38
CA SER A 11 22.00 -1.95 -33.22
C SER A 11 22.45 -0.98 -32.12
N GLN A 12 22.91 0.22 -32.47
CA GLN A 12 23.22 1.28 -31.51
C GLN A 12 21.97 1.83 -30.82
N PHE A 13 20.87 2.02 -31.55
CA PHE A 13 19.60 2.44 -30.96
C PHE A 13 19.01 1.39 -30.02
N GLN A 14 19.15 0.12 -30.37
CA GLN A 14 18.67 -0.99 -29.54
C GLN A 14 19.46 -1.11 -28.23
N HIS A 15 20.76 -0.82 -28.26
CA HIS A 15 21.61 -0.79 -27.08
C HIS A 15 21.31 0.40 -26.15
N LEU A 16 20.90 1.55 -26.69
CA LEU A 16 20.47 2.72 -25.91
C LEU A 16 19.12 2.51 -25.20
N LEU A 17 18.22 1.75 -25.82
CA LEU A 17 16.92 1.39 -25.23
C LEU A 17 17.04 0.30 -24.17
N GLN A 18 17.98 -0.63 -24.31
CA GLN A 18 18.23 -1.69 -23.32
C GLN A 18 18.96 -1.19 -22.06
N ASN A 19 19.68 -0.07 -22.13
CA ASN A 19 20.46 0.47 -21.01
C ASN A 19 19.70 1.49 -20.13
N VAL A 20 18.38 1.64 -20.31
CA VAL A 20 17.52 2.35 -19.35
C VAL A 20 17.37 1.43 -18.13
N ASN A 21 18.42 1.40 -17.33
CA ASN A 21 18.48 0.70 -16.05
C ASN A 21 17.40 1.30 -15.13
N SER A 22 16.23 0.68 -15.17
CA SER A 22 15.02 1.13 -14.45
C SER A 22 15.04 0.69 -12.99
N GLU A 23 15.95 -0.24 -12.64
CA GLU A 23 16.12 -0.79 -11.30
C GLU A 23 16.20 0.29 -10.20
N PRO A 24 17.07 1.32 -10.26
CA PRO A 24 17.19 2.27 -9.16
C PRO A 24 15.94 3.14 -8.93
N ILE A 25 15.18 3.47 -9.98
CA ILE A 25 13.96 4.30 -9.85
C ILE A 25 12.79 3.45 -9.34
N SER A 26 12.68 2.20 -9.81
CA SER A 26 11.63 1.28 -9.37
C SER A 26 11.71 1.00 -7.87
N TYR A 27 12.91 0.78 -7.32
CA TYR A 27 13.07 0.56 -5.87
C TYR A 27 12.67 1.78 -5.03
N VAL A 28 12.96 2.99 -5.50
CA VAL A 28 12.56 4.23 -4.82
C VAL A 28 11.05 4.42 -4.85
N LEU A 29 10.39 4.13 -5.98
CA LEU A 29 8.92 4.19 -6.06
C LEU A 29 8.24 3.16 -5.16
N ILE A 30 8.78 1.93 -5.09
CA ILE A 30 8.26 0.87 -4.23
C ILE A 30 8.39 1.26 -2.75
N SER A 31 9.54 1.79 -2.33
CA SER A 31 9.75 2.19 -0.94
C SER A 31 8.82 3.34 -0.51
N ILE A 32 8.61 4.33 -1.38
CA ILE A 32 7.62 5.40 -1.15
C ILE A 32 6.21 4.84 -1.08
N GLY A 33 5.85 3.92 -1.98
CA GLY A 33 4.55 3.26 -1.98
C GLY A 33 4.28 2.52 -0.66
N ILE A 34 5.26 1.76 -0.16
CA ILE A 34 5.16 1.07 1.13
C ILE A 34 5.05 2.07 2.29
N ALA A 35 5.86 3.13 2.30
CA ALA A 35 5.80 4.16 3.33
C ALA A 35 4.43 4.84 3.39
N LEU A 36 3.82 5.12 2.23
CA LEU A 36 2.46 5.68 2.15
C LEU A 36 1.40 4.70 2.67
N ILE A 37 1.49 3.41 2.33
CA ILE A 37 0.58 2.39 2.84
C ILE A 37 0.66 2.32 4.38
N ILE A 38 1.88 2.31 4.93
CA ILE A 38 2.09 2.31 6.38
C ILE A 38 1.49 3.57 7.01
N ALA A 39 1.75 4.75 6.43
CA ALA A 39 1.22 6.02 6.92
C ALA A 39 -0.32 6.05 6.89
N LEU A 40 -0.94 5.48 5.86
CA LEU A 40 -2.40 5.37 5.76
C LEU A 40 -2.98 4.43 6.82
N ILE A 41 -2.38 3.26 7.03
CA ILE A 41 -2.82 2.31 8.06
C ILE A 41 -2.71 2.94 9.45
N ALA A 42 -1.58 3.61 9.74
CA ALA A 42 -1.39 4.31 11.00
C ALA A 42 -2.41 5.45 11.17
N GLY A 43 -2.62 6.28 10.13
CA GLY A 43 -3.58 7.37 10.15
C GLY A 43 -5.02 6.89 10.35
N MET A 44 -5.43 5.83 9.65
CA MET A 44 -6.76 5.22 9.84
C MET A 44 -6.94 4.69 11.25
N SER A 45 -5.91 4.02 11.81
CA SER A 45 -5.96 3.48 13.18
C SER A 45 -6.11 4.59 14.21
N ILE A 46 -5.28 5.64 14.12
CA ILE A 46 -5.31 6.79 15.03
C ILE A 46 -6.66 7.51 14.93
N TYR A 47 -7.10 7.85 13.72
CA TYR A 47 -8.39 8.51 13.50
C TYR A 47 -9.56 7.67 14.01
N GLY A 48 -9.53 6.35 13.74
CA GLY A 48 -10.51 5.40 14.23
C GLY A 48 -10.61 5.41 15.76
N MET A 49 -9.47 5.35 16.45
CA MET A 49 -9.40 5.42 17.92
C MET A 49 -10.00 6.71 18.46
N PHE A 50 -9.61 7.88 17.91
CA PHE A 50 -10.16 9.17 18.35
C PHE A 50 -11.66 9.28 18.12
N LYS A 51 -12.15 8.79 16.99
CA LYS A 51 -13.58 8.78 16.69
C LYS A 51 -14.35 7.88 17.64
N LEU A 52 -13.81 6.72 17.98
CA LEU A 52 -14.41 5.79 18.94
C LEU A 52 -14.48 6.38 20.34
N ILE A 53 -13.41 7.01 20.83
CA ILE A 53 -13.38 7.65 22.15
C ILE A 53 -14.48 8.72 22.28
N ARG A 54 -14.78 9.44 21.20
CA ARG A 54 -15.86 10.45 21.19
C ARG A 54 -17.25 9.84 21.04
N ALA A 55 -17.38 8.75 20.29
CA ALA A 55 -18.66 8.12 20.00
C ALA A 55 -19.17 7.24 21.16
N VAL A 56 -18.28 6.50 21.82
CA VAL A 56 -18.64 5.55 22.90
C VAL A 56 -19.44 6.20 24.04
N PRO A 57 -19.08 7.39 24.57
CA PRO A 57 -19.84 8.06 25.62
C PRO A 57 -21.25 8.50 25.21
N GLN A 58 -21.51 8.63 23.91
CA GLN A 58 -22.79 9.07 23.35
C GLN A 58 -23.70 7.90 22.96
N MET A 59 -23.23 6.66 23.06
CA MET A 59 -24.00 5.47 22.69
C MET A 59 -24.96 5.06 23.80
N THR A 60 -26.15 4.61 23.39
CA THR A 60 -27.06 3.89 24.32
C THR A 60 -26.51 2.51 24.65
N THR A 61 -26.92 1.92 25.77
CA THR A 61 -26.44 0.60 26.21
C THR A 61 -26.57 -0.49 25.14
N LYS A 62 -27.68 -0.49 24.39
CA LYS A 62 -27.91 -1.46 23.30
C LYS A 62 -26.90 -1.29 22.16
N GLN A 63 -26.64 -0.04 21.75
CA GLN A 63 -25.68 0.26 20.69
C GLN A 63 -24.25 -0.09 21.11
N PHE A 64 -23.88 0.20 22.36
CA PHE A 64 -22.58 -0.16 22.90
C PHE A 64 -22.38 -1.69 22.91
N LEU A 65 -23.41 -2.45 23.30
CA LEU A 65 -23.34 -3.91 23.37
C LEU A 65 -23.19 -4.53 21.98
N VAL A 66 -23.91 -4.01 20.98
CA VAL A 66 -23.75 -4.42 19.57
C VAL A 66 -22.37 -4.07 19.03
N PHE A 67 -21.86 -2.87 19.35
CA PHE A 67 -20.50 -2.47 19.00
C PHE A 67 -19.45 -3.42 19.61
N LEU A 68 -19.60 -3.76 20.89
CA LEU A 68 -18.67 -4.64 21.60
C LEU A 68 -18.65 -6.06 21.02
N ILE A 69 -19.83 -6.60 20.67
CA ILE A 69 -19.93 -7.89 19.95
C ILE A 69 -19.25 -7.81 18.58
N GLY A 70 -19.48 -6.73 17.83
CA GLY A 70 -18.85 -6.53 16.53
C GLY A 70 -17.32 -6.47 16.61
N VAL A 71 -16.78 -5.74 17.59
CA VAL A 71 -15.33 -5.68 17.85
C VAL A 71 -14.79 -7.05 18.24
N ALA A 72 -15.48 -7.79 19.10
CA ALA A 72 -15.06 -9.13 19.50
C ALA A 72 -14.97 -10.10 18.31
N VAL A 73 -15.99 -10.10 17.44
CA VAL A 73 -15.99 -10.91 16.21
C VAL A 73 -14.86 -10.49 15.27
N PHE A 74 -14.62 -9.19 15.12
CA PHE A 74 -13.52 -8.67 14.29
C PHE A 74 -12.14 -9.10 14.81
N ILE A 75 -11.90 -9.01 16.12
CA ILE A 75 -10.64 -9.46 16.74
C ILE A 75 -10.45 -10.97 16.57
N LEU A 76 -11.51 -11.77 16.74
CA LEU A 76 -11.46 -13.21 16.50
C LEU A 76 -11.11 -13.52 15.04
N ALA A 77 -11.73 -12.83 14.09
CA ALA A 77 -11.41 -13.01 12.67
C ALA A 77 -9.94 -12.66 12.39
N LEU A 78 -9.44 -11.53 12.92
CA LEU A 78 -8.04 -11.16 12.80
C LEU A 78 -7.12 -12.25 13.37
N GLY A 79 -7.42 -12.78 14.55
CA GLY A 79 -6.64 -13.87 15.17
C GLY A 79 -6.66 -15.19 14.41
N VAL A 80 -7.67 -15.43 13.56
CA VAL A 80 -7.72 -16.61 12.67
C VAL A 80 -6.93 -16.38 11.37
N PHE A 81 -6.97 -15.16 10.83
CA PHE A 81 -6.29 -14.81 9.57
C PHE A 81 -4.81 -14.44 9.75
N LEU A 82 -4.39 -14.05 10.95
CA LEU A 82 -2.99 -13.87 11.36
C LEU A 82 -2.53 -15.12 12.13
N PRO A 83 -2.07 -16.19 11.44
CA PRO A 83 -1.37 -17.29 12.12
C PRO A 83 -0.06 -16.82 12.76
#